data_AF-A0A533VI62-F1
#
_entry.id   AF-A0A533VI62-F1
#
_cell.length_a   1.000
_cell.length_b   1.000
_cell.length_c   1.000
_cell.angle_alpha   90.00
_cell.angle_beta   90.00
_cell.angle_gamma   90.00
#
_symmetry.space_group_name_H-M   'P 1'
#
loop_
_entity.id
_entity.type
_entity.pdbx_description
1 polymer ?
#
loop_
_entity_poly.entity_id
_entity_poly.type
_entity_poly.pdbx_seq_one_letter_code
_entity_poly.pdbx_strand_id
1 'polypeptide(L)'
;MVGHYSEYGRKIKSEIFPSGYDPTRMFWFITRKVAYGGRSAILPLILAILSNKSKRHIPHYIQIACNSDCKTPKAVFARTKSLLSNSEKIILNL
;
A
#
# COMPACT_ATOMS: atom_id res chain seq x y z
N MET A 1 -12.71 -10.20 -9.45
CA MET A 1 -11.75 -9.10 -9.31
C MET A 1 -11.35 -8.99 -7.85
N VAL A 2 -10.06 -9.13 -7.50
CA VAL A 2 -9.60 -8.99 -6.11
C VAL A 2 -9.38 -7.52 -5.83
N GLY A 3 -10.25 -6.93 -5.00
CA GLY A 3 -10.22 -5.52 -4.66
C GLY A 3 -10.13 -5.29 -3.16
N HIS A 4 -9.81 -4.05 -2.78
CA HIS A 4 -9.64 -3.61 -1.39
C HIS A 4 -10.83 -3.95 -0.48
N TYR A 5 -12.04 -3.87 -1.04
CA TYR A 5 -13.31 -4.13 -0.36
C TYR A 5 -13.98 -5.44 -0.81
N SER A 6 -13.30 -6.24 -1.64
CA SER A 6 -13.81 -7.56 -1.99
C SER A 6 -13.68 -8.51 -0.80
N GLU A 7 -14.60 -9.46 -0.67
CA GLU A 7 -14.57 -10.45 0.40
C GLU A 7 -13.25 -11.22 0.44
N TYR A 8 -12.78 -11.64 -0.74
CA TYR A 8 -11.48 -12.32 -0.89
C TYR A 8 -10.31 -11.42 -0.47
N GLY A 9 -10.31 -10.14 -0.84
CA GLY A 9 -9.28 -9.18 -0.42
C GLY A 9 -9.29 -8.92 1.10
N ARG A 10 -10.47 -8.90 1.72
CA ARG A 10 -10.62 -8.82 3.17
C ARG A 10 -10.05 -10.05 3.87
N LYS A 11 -10.30 -11.25 3.33
CA LYS A 11 -9.79 -12.52 3.86
C LYS A 11 -8.25 -12.58 3.84
N ILE A 12 -7.62 -12.22 2.73
CA ILE A 12 -6.14 -12.16 2.63
C ILE A 12 -5.57 -11.23 3.71
N LYS A 13 -6.18 -10.06 3.92
CA LYS A 13 -5.72 -9.11 4.94
C LYS A 13 -5.87 -9.66 6.36
N SER A 14 -6.97 -10.34 6.68
CA SER A 14 -7.15 -10.94 8.01
C SER A 14 -6.15 -12.06 8.32
N GLU A 15 -5.58 -12.72 7.31
CA GLU A 15 -4.57 -13.76 7.50
C GLU A 15 -3.15 -13.18 7.72
N ILE A 16 -2.86 -11.99 7.18
CA ILE A 16 -1.53 -11.36 7.24
C ILE A 16 -1.38 -10.44 8.46
N PHE A 17 -2.45 -9.77 8.86
CA PHE A 17 -2.46 -8.76 9.92
C PHE A 17 -2.96 -9.34 11.26
N PRO A 18 -2.54 -8.76 12.41
CA PRO A 18 -2.91 -9.27 13.73
C PRO A 18 -4.43 -9.24 13.98
N SER A 19 -4.90 -10.08 14.91
CA SER A 19 -6.31 -10.12 15.32
C SER A 19 -6.81 -8.76 15.79
N GLY A 20 -7.98 -8.33 15.29
CA GLY A 20 -8.56 -7.01 15.58
C GLY A 20 -8.06 -5.89 14.65
N TYR A 21 -7.21 -6.21 13.67
CA TYR A 21 -6.83 -5.29 12.61
C TYR A 21 -8.04 -4.92 11.75
N ASP A 22 -8.23 -3.62 11.54
CA ASP A 22 -9.22 -3.09 10.60
C ASP A 22 -8.72 -3.29 9.15
N PRO A 23 -9.35 -4.19 8.36
CA PRO A 23 -8.92 -4.50 7.01
C PRO A 23 -9.08 -3.32 6.05
N THR A 24 -9.77 -2.24 6.44
CA THR A 24 -9.92 -1.02 5.63
C THR A 24 -8.71 -0.09 5.71
N ARG A 25 -7.77 -0.33 6.63
CA ARG A 25 -6.54 0.46 6.69
C ARG A 25 -5.64 0.21 5.49
N MET A 26 -4.96 1.27 5.08
CA MET A 26 -4.16 1.31 3.86
C MET A 26 -2.66 1.32 4.18
N PHE A 27 -2.00 0.22 3.84
CA PHE A 27 -0.54 0.11 3.79
C PHE A 27 -0.11 0.07 2.34
N TRP A 28 0.87 0.89 1.97
CA TRP A 28 1.35 1.02 0.60
C TRP A 28 2.75 0.43 0.41
N PHE A 29 3.48 0.15 1.49
CA PHE A 29 4.72 -0.61 1.44
C PHE A 29 4.69 -1.73 2.48
N ILE A 30 4.71 -2.98 2.02
CA ILE A 30 4.65 -4.17 2.87
C ILE A 30 5.91 -5.01 2.64
N THR A 31 6.56 -5.36 3.74
CA THR A 31 7.71 -6.27 3.78
C THR A 31 7.32 -7.56 4.49
N ARG A 32 8.21 -8.56 4.53
CA ARG A 32 7.97 -9.82 5.26
C ARG A 32 7.66 -9.64 6.75
N LYS A 33 8.13 -8.55 7.37
CA LYS A 33 8.04 -8.34 8.82
C LYS A 33 7.14 -7.17 9.21
N VAL A 34 6.95 -6.21 8.30
CA VAL A 34 6.35 -4.92 8.64
C VAL A 34 5.53 -4.39 7.47
N ALA A 35 4.33 -3.91 7.77
CA ALA A 35 3.52 -3.08 6.90
C ALA A 35 3.66 -1.60 7.29
N TYR A 36 3.99 -0.74 6.31
CA TYR A 36 4.22 0.69 6.49
C TYR A 36 3.15 1.53 5.77
N GLY A 37 2.53 2.46 6.51
CA GLY A 37 1.44 3.33 6.07
C GLY A 37 1.83 4.81 6.15
N GLY A 38 1.32 5.62 5.21
CA GLY A 38 1.63 7.05 5.12
C GLY A 38 3.15 7.32 5.06
N ARG A 39 3.64 8.29 5.85
CA ARG A 39 5.04 8.74 5.80
C ARG A 39 6.03 7.69 6.27
N SER A 40 5.61 6.77 7.15
CA SER A 40 6.45 5.68 7.67
C SER A 40 6.97 4.78 6.56
N ALA A 41 6.31 4.78 5.40
CA ALA A 41 6.67 3.97 4.24
C ALA A 41 7.64 4.65 3.27
N ILE A 42 7.81 5.98 3.34
CA ILE A 42 8.61 6.75 2.37
C ILE A 42 10.07 6.30 2.39
N LEU A 43 10.70 6.31 3.56
CA LEU A 43 12.10 5.94 3.68
C LEU A 43 12.33 4.45 3.32
N PRO A 44 11.57 3.47 3.85
CA PRO A 44 11.68 2.08 3.44
C PRO A 44 11.49 1.85 1.93
N LEU A 45 10.56 2.58 1.30
CA LEU A 45 10.29 2.49 -0.13
C LEU A 45 11.46 3.04 -0.95
N ILE A 46 11.98 4.22 -0.61
CA ILE A 46 13.14 4.81 -1.28
C ILE A 46 14.35 3.88 -1.15
N LEU A 47 14.62 3.36 0.06
CA LEU A 47 15.68 2.38 0.28
C LEU A 47 15.48 1.12 -0.57
N ALA A 48 14.25 0.63 -0.70
CA ALA A 48 13.96 -0.55 -1.52
C ALA A 48 14.18 -0.29 -3.02
N ILE A 49 13.82 0.90 -3.52
CA ILE A 49 14.06 1.32 -4.91
C ILE A 49 15.56 1.43 -5.18
N LEU A 50 16.31 2.07 -4.27
CA LEU A 50 17.74 2.30 -4.42
C LEU A 50 18.61 1.07 -4.13
N SER A 51 18.14 0.13 -3.30
CA SER A 51 18.90 -1.05 -2.86
C SER A 51 19.21 -2.04 -3.98
N ASN A 52 18.70 -1.85 -5.20
CA ASN A 52 19.08 -2.60 -6.41
C ASN A 52 19.11 -4.14 -6.24
N LYS A 53 18.29 -4.68 -5.32
CA LYS A 53 18.05 -6.13 -5.23
C LYS A 53 17.14 -6.52 -6.39
N SER A 54 17.74 -6.60 -7.57
CA SER A 54 17.19 -7.16 -8.79
C SER A 54 16.47 -8.47 -8.47
N LYS A 55 15.15 -8.39 -8.32
CA LYS A 55 14.26 -9.52 -8.59
C LYS A 55 13.59 -9.16 -9.90
N ARG A 56 13.73 -10.05 -10.87
CA ARG A 56 13.17 -9.97 -12.22
C ARG A 56 11.85 -9.19 -12.20
N HIS A 57 11.86 -8.04 -12.85
CA HIS A 57 10.65 -7.29 -13.14
C HIS A 57 9.72 -8.22 -13.93
N ILE A 58 8.71 -8.79 -13.29
CA ILE A 58 7.60 -9.42 -14.01
C ILE A 58 6.75 -8.23 -14.48
N PRO A 59 6.72 -7.90 -15.78
CA PRO A 59 5.88 -6.83 -16.27
C PRO A 59 4.45 -7.36 -16.27
N HIS A 60 3.80 -7.35 -15.11
CA HIS A 60 2.35 -7.49 -15.10
C HIS A 60 1.82 -6.14 -15.56
N TYR A 61 1.45 -6.06 -16.84
CA TYR A 61 0.73 -4.95 -17.41
C TYR A 61 -0.59 -4.79 -16.63
N ILE A 62 -0.61 -3.81 -15.71
CA ILE A 62 -1.85 -3.43 -15.04
C ILE A 62 -2.57 -2.49 -16.00
N GLN A 63 -3.65 -2.96 -16.64
CA GLN A 63 -4.61 -2.09 -17.31
C GLN A 63 -5.30 -1.21 -16.27
N ILE A 64 -4.69 -0.06 -15.96
CA ILE A 64 -5.34 0.98 -15.19
C ILE A 64 -6.13 1.83 -16.19
N ALA A 65 -7.25 1.31 -16.66
CA ALA A 65 -8.27 2.12 -17.30
C ALA A 65 -9.01 2.90 -16.20
N CYS A 66 -8.40 3.99 -15.74
CA CYS A 66 -9.04 4.92 -14.80
C CYS A 66 -9.94 5.88 -15.58
N ASN A 67 -11.24 5.58 -15.65
CA ASN A 67 -12.23 6.40 -16.35
C ASN A 67 -12.81 7.55 -15.48
N SER A 68 -12.29 7.75 -14.27
CA SER A 68 -12.76 8.79 -13.35
C SER A 68 -11.80 9.99 -13.34
N ASP A 69 -12.37 11.20 -13.45
CA ASP A 69 -11.70 12.52 -13.50
C ASP A 69 -10.99 12.89 -12.18
N CYS A 70 -10.04 12.06 -11.77
CA CYS A 70 -9.34 12.10 -10.48
C CYS A 70 -8.08 12.98 -10.51
N LYS A 71 -7.83 13.67 -11.62
CA LYS A 71 -6.57 14.40 -11.91
C LYS A 71 -6.66 15.89 -11.58
N THR A 72 -7.54 16.32 -10.68
CA THR A 72 -7.53 17.71 -10.23
C THR A 72 -6.33 17.95 -9.30
N PRO A 73 -5.62 19.09 -9.42
CA PRO A 73 -4.51 19.42 -8.54
C PRO A 73 -4.87 19.32 -7.05
N LYS A 74 -6.08 19.77 -6.68
CA LYS A 74 -6.60 19.70 -5.31
C LYS A 74 -6.68 18.27 -4.78
N ALA A 75 -7.15 17.32 -5.60
CA ALA A 75 -7.22 15.91 -5.21
C ALA A 75 -5.81 15.31 -5.04
N VAL A 76 -4.87 15.68 -5.91
CA VAL A 76 -3.46 15.27 -5.79
C VAL A 76 -2.87 15.80 -4.47
N PHE A 77 -3.00 17.09 -4.18
CA PHE A 77 -2.50 17.67 -2.94
C PHE A 77 -3.16 17.08 -1.69
N ALA A 78 -4.46 16.81 -1.72
CA ALA A 78 -5.16 16.16 -0.60
C ALA A 78 -4.60 14.75 -0.33
N ARG A 79 -4.34 13.96 -1.39
CA ARG A 79 -3.73 12.63 -1.27
C ARG A 79 -2.29 12.71 -0.78
N THR A 80 -1.49 13.62 -1.32
CA THR A 80 -0.12 13.85 -0.87
C THR A 80 -0.07 14.27 0.60
N LYS A 81 -0.95 15.19 1.03
CA LYS A 81 -1.08 15.58 2.44
C LYS A 81 -1.45 14.40 3.33
N SER A 82 -2.43 13.59 2.91
CA SER A 82 -2.83 12.40 3.66
C SER A 82 -1.66 11.40 3.81
N LEU A 83 -0.89 11.18 2.75
CA LEU A 83 0.31 10.34 2.79
C LEU A 83 1.36 10.88 3.76
N LEU A 84 1.59 12.20 3.80
CA LEU A 84 2.62 12.80 4.64
C LEU A 84 2.20 13.01 6.09
N SER A 85 0.89 13.16 6.35
CA SER A 85 0.35 13.41 7.70
C SER A 85 0.11 12.15 8.51
N ASN A 86 -0.25 11.04 7.86
CA ASN A 86 -0.43 9.75 8.53
C ASN A 86 0.89 9.00 8.63
N SER A 87 1.10 8.26 9.73
CA SER A 87 2.36 7.55 10.00
C SER A 87 2.08 6.24 10.71
N GLU A 88 1.68 5.22 9.96
CA GLU A 88 1.31 3.93 10.54
C GLU A 88 2.38 2.87 10.28
N LYS A 89 2.60 1.97 11.24
CA LYS A 89 3.54 0.86 11.14
C LYS A 89 3.01 -0.30 11.95
N ILE A 90 2.83 -1.46 11.31
CA ILE A 90 2.37 -2.68 11.96
C ILE A 90 3.39 -3.78 11.72
N ILE A 91 3.73 -4.52 12.78
CA ILE A 91 4.53 -5.74 12.70
C ILE A 91 3.59 -6.87 12.27
N LEU A 92 4.00 -7.62 11.26
CA LEU A 92 3.22 -8.72 10.71
C LEU A 92 3.64 -10.05 11.34
N ASN A 93 2.67 -10.95 11.50
CA ASN A 93 2.89 -12.31 11.97
C ASN A 93 2.86 -13.28 10.77
N LEU A 94 3.86 -13.13 9.89
CA LEU A 94 4.02 -13.90 8.65
C LEU A 94 4.94 -15.11 8.83
#